data_AF-A0A973RVU5-F1
#
_entry.id   AF-A0A973RVU5-F1
#
_cell.length_a   1.000
_cell.length_b   1.000
_cell.length_c   1.000
_cell.angle_alpha   90.00
_cell.angle_beta   90.00
_cell.angle_gamma   90.00
#
_symmetry.space_group_name_H-M   'P 1'
#
loop_
_entity.id
_entity.type
_entity.pdbx_description
1 polymer ?
#
loop_
_entity_poly.entity_id
_entity_poly.type
_entity_poly.pdbx_seq_one_letter_code
_entity_poly.pdbx_strand_id
1 'polypeptide(L)' 'MVGGIAIAMFVALVGWGGKYFGWEDPSGKIQMALVTSFILGIIGGLKSRG' A
#
# COMPACT_ATOMS: atom_id res chain seq x y z
N MET A 1 -9.78 15.56 -2.51
CA MET A 1 -10.56 14.58 -1.71
C MET A 1 -10.11 13.13 -1.96
N VAL A 2 -9.95 12.67 -3.22
CA VAL A 2 -9.61 11.25 -3.53
C VAL A 2 -8.23 10.77 -3.04
N GLY A 3 -7.19 11.62 -3.10
CA GLY A 3 -5.83 11.22 -2.68
C GLY A 3 -5.70 10.92 -1.18
N GLY A 4 -6.41 11.66 -0.33
CA GLY A 4 -6.42 11.41 1.13
C GLY A 4 -7.08 10.08 1.49
N ILE A 5 -8.13 9.68 0.76
CA ILE A 5 -8.80 8.39 0.93
C ILE A 5 -7.87 7.24 0.53
N ALA A 6 -7.13 7.37 -0.58
CA ALA A 6 -6.18 6.36 -1.02
C ALA A 6 -5.05 6.12 0.01
N ILE A 7 -4.52 7.19 0.61
CA ILE A 7 -3.51 7.09 1.67
C ILE A 7 -4.10 6.43 2.92
N ALA A 8 -5.31 6.82 3.34
CA ALA A 8 -5.97 6.23 4.50
C ALA A 8 -6.21 4.72 4.33
N MET A 9 -6.64 4.29 3.13
CA MET A 9 -6.83 2.86 2.84
C MET A 9 -5.51 2.09 2.79
N PHE A 10 -4.44 2.70 2.27
CA PHE A 10 -3.11 2.09 2.28
C PHE A 10 -2.58 1.89 3.70
N VAL A 11 -2.70 2.90 4.58
CA VAL A 11 -2.27 2.79 5.98
C VAL A 11 -3.08 1.72 6.72
N ALA A 12 -4.39 1.62 6.48
CA ALA A 12 -5.22 0.56 7.05
C ALA A 12 -4.77 -0.84 6.60
N LEU A 13 -4.44 -1.01 5.32
CA LEU A 13 -3.94 -2.27 4.76
C LEU A 13 -2.54 -2.64 5.25
N VAL A 14 -1.62 -1.69 5.37
CA VAL A 14 -0.26 -1.94 5.87
C VAL A 14 -0.25 -2.22 7.37
N GLY A 15 -1.02 -1.45 8.15
CA GLY A 15 -1.05 -1.58 9.61
C GLY A 15 -1.90 -2.73 10.13
N TRP A 16 -2.99 -3.08 9.43
CA TRP A 16 -3.95 -4.09 9.90
C TRP A 16 -4.19 -5.24 8.91
N GLY A 17 -3.86 -5.08 7.63
CA GLY A 17 -4.04 -6.11 6.61
C GLY A 17 -3.24 -7.38 6.88
N GLY A 18 -2.07 -7.28 7.51
CA GLY A 18 -1.31 -8.45 7.98
C GLY A 18 -2.11 -9.32 8.96
N LYS A 19 -2.79 -8.67 9.92
CA LYS A 19 -3.64 -9.34 10.93
C LYS A 19 -4.99 -9.80 10.36
N TYR A 20 -5.57 -9.04 9.44
CA TYR A 20 -6.88 -9.34 8.85
C TYR A 20 -6.84 -10.54 7.90
N PHE A 21 -5.81 -10.62 7.06
CA PHE A 21 -5.64 -11.68 6.08
C PHE A 21 -4.74 -12.83 6.59
N GLY A 22 -4.15 -12.71 7.78
CA GLY A 22 -3.49 -13.81 8.50
C GLY A 22 -2.14 -14.27 7.91
N TRP A 23 -1.53 -13.49 7.03
CA TRP A 23 -0.19 -13.78 6.52
C TRP A 23 0.86 -13.59 7.62
N GLU A 24 1.63 -14.65 7.90
CA GLU A 24 2.87 -14.54 8.66
C GLU A 24 3.93 -13.88 7.79
N ASP A 25 4.39 -12.72 8.20
CA ASP A 25 5.48 -12.00 7.53
C ASP A 25 6.72 -11.94 8.43
N PRO A 26 7.39 -13.08 8.71
CA PRO A 26 8.50 -13.16 9.68
C PRO A 26 9.74 -12.36 9.25
N SER A 27 9.83 -11.95 7.97
CA SER A 27 10.90 -11.08 7.47
C SER A 27 10.40 -9.76 6.87
N GLY A 28 9.12 -9.42 7.04
CA GLY A 28 8.52 -8.16 6.53
C GLY A 28 8.53 -8.00 4.99
N LYS A 29 8.65 -9.10 4.23
CA LYS A 29 8.74 -9.05 2.76
C LYS A 29 7.41 -8.63 2.12
N ILE A 30 6.29 -9.07 2.69
CA ILE A 30 4.95 -8.76 2.18
C ILE A 30 4.66 -7.28 2.44
N GLN A 31 4.99 -6.77 3.62
CA GLN A 31 4.83 -5.35 3.95
C GLN A 31 5.68 -4.46 3.02
N MET A 32 6.93 -4.83 2.75
CA MET A 32 7.81 -4.10 1.83
C MET A 32 7.25 -4.10 0.39
N ALA A 33 6.75 -5.24 -0.09
CA ALA A 33 6.15 -5.34 -1.42
C ALA A 33 4.87 -4.51 -1.54
N LEU A 34 4.05 -4.45 -0.48
CA LEU A 34 2.85 -3.62 -0.42
C LEU A 34 3.21 -2.13 -0.51
N VAL A 35 4.26 -1.71 0.20
CA VAL A 35 4.75 -0.32 0.17
C VAL A 35 5.30 0.03 -1.21
N THR A 36 6.12 -0.84 -1.81
CA THR A 36 6.67 -0.60 -3.15
C THR A 36 5.58 -0.53 -4.21
N SER A 37 4.62 -1.45 -4.21
CA SER A 37 3.50 -1.43 -5.17
C SER A 37 2.64 -0.17 -5.05
N PHE A 38 2.43 0.35 -3.84
CA PHE A 38 1.72 1.61 -3.63
C PHE A 38 2.47 2.82 -4.18
N ILE A 39 3.79 2.91 -3.93
CA ILE A 39 4.64 3.99 -4.46
C ILE A 39 4.67 3.97 -5.99
N LEU A 40 4.82 2.78 -6.60
CA LEU A 40 4.79 2.62 -8.05
C LEU A 40 3.43 3.00 -8.64
N GLY A 41 2.33 2.68 -7.94
CA GLY A 41 0.99 3.12 -8.33
C GLY A 41 0.83 4.64 -8.33
N ILE A 42 1.41 5.34 -7.35
CA ILE A 42 1.43 6.82 -7.34
C ILE A 42 2.24 7.35 -8.52
N ILE A 43 3.45 6.83 -8.75
CA ILE A 43 4.32 7.27 -9.84
C ILE A 43 3.66 7.03 -11.21
N GLY A 44 3.06 5.85 -11.42
CA GLY A 44 2.32 5.53 -12.64
C GLY A 44 1.10 6.43 -12.84
N GLY A 45 0.35 6.71 -11.77
CA GLY A 45 -0.80 7.62 -11.81
C GLY A 45 -0.42 9.08 -12.07
N LEU A 46 0.76 9.52 -11.63
CA LEU A 46 1.32 10.84 -11.95
C LEU A 46 1.78 10.89 -13.41
N LYS A 47 2.46 9.84 -13.90
CA LYS A 47 2.90 9.72 -15.30
C LYS A 47 1.71 9.72 -16.27
N SER A 48 0.60 9.05 -15.95
CA SER A 48 -0.57 8.98 -16.84
C SER A 48 -1.40 10.27 -16.89
N ARG A 49 -1.15 11.22 -15.98
CA ARG A 49 -1.87 12.49 -15.90
C ARG A 49 -1.10 13.68 -16.51
N GLY A 50 0.20 13.51 -16.78
CA GLY A 50 1.01 14.46 -17.56
C GLY A 50 0.99 14.09 -19.02
#